data_AF-A0A1E4TMK3-F1
#
_entry.id   AF-A0A1E4TMK3-F1
#
_cell.length_a   1.000
_cell.length_b   1.000
_cell.length_c   1.000
_cell.angle_alpha   90.00
_cell.angle_beta   90.00
_cell.angle_gamma   90.00
#
_symmetry.space_group_name_H-M   'P 1'
#
loop_
_entity.id
_entity.type
_entity.pdbx_description
1 polymer ?
#
loop_
_entity_poly.entity_id
_entity_poly.type
_entity_poly.pdbx_seq_one_letter_code
_entity_poly.pdbx_strand_id
1 'polypeptide(L)'
;SSGVLSSGRPSAPVFSSSGVASSVRSSAPVFSSSGVPSSAYSAPAASSSGVPSSARSSAPVFSSSGVASSAYSAPAASSSGVPSSGRSSAPVFSSSGVPSSGRSSVPVFSSSGVPSSVRSSAPVFSSSGVPSSAYSAPVASSSGVPSSGRSSAPVFSSSGVPSSAYS
;
A
#
# COMPACT_ATOMS: atom_id res chain seq x y z
N SER A 1 26.11 -11.31 -5.05
CA SER A 1 26.07 -12.18 -3.87
C SER A 1 24.63 -12.59 -3.58
N SER A 2 24.27 -13.82 -3.91
CA SER A 2 22.95 -14.39 -3.61
C SER A 2 22.99 -14.95 -2.19
N GLY A 3 22.72 -14.10 -1.20
CA GLY A 3 22.77 -14.49 0.21
C GLY A 3 21.64 -13.83 0.99
N VAL A 4 21.08 -14.60 1.93
CA VAL A 4 20.20 -14.08 2.98
C VAL A 4 21.02 -13.21 3.92
N LEU A 5 20.85 -11.89 3.80
CA LEU A 5 21.46 -10.95 4.73
C LEU A 5 20.47 -10.70 5.88
N SER A 6 20.90 -10.96 7.11
CA SER A 6 20.12 -10.75 8.33
C SER A 6 21.00 -10.06 9.37
N SER A 7 20.54 -8.94 9.93
CA SER A 7 21.22 -8.25 11.03
C SER A 7 20.31 -8.13 12.25
N GLY A 8 20.81 -8.53 13.42
CA GLY A 8 20.14 -8.38 14.72
C GLY A 8 20.57 -7.15 15.53
N ARG A 9 21.22 -6.15 14.90
CA ARG A 9 21.76 -4.97 15.59
C ARG A 9 20.78 -3.77 15.52
N PRO A 10 20.78 -2.87 16.53
CA PRO A 10 19.90 -1.69 16.59
C PRO A 10 20.23 -0.58 15.59
N SER A 11 21.26 -0.76 14.76
CA SER A 11 21.67 0.14 13.69
C SER A 11 20.68 0.12 12.50
N ALA A 12 20.81 1.08 11.58
CA ALA A 12 20.11 1.11 10.29
C ALA A 12 20.96 0.37 9.22
N PRO A 13 20.85 -0.97 9.09
CA PRO A 13 21.63 -1.72 8.12
C PRO A 13 21.22 -1.35 6.69
N VAL A 14 22.18 -1.36 5.78
CA VAL A 14 21.94 -1.24 4.34
C VAL A 14 22.20 -2.60 3.70
N PHE A 15 21.21 -3.12 2.99
CA PHE A 15 21.29 -4.41 2.30
C PHE A 15 21.24 -4.20 0.80
N SER A 16 22.26 -4.72 0.11
CA SER A 16 22.30 -4.80 -1.35
C SER A 16 22.42 -6.26 -1.75
N SER A 17 21.35 -6.83 -2.32
CA SER A 17 21.30 -8.25 -2.70
C SER A 17 20.39 -8.44 -3.91
N SER A 18 20.66 -9.43 -4.75
CA SER A 18 19.76 -9.78 -5.86
C SER A 18 18.69 -10.80 -5.47
N GLY A 19 18.70 -11.26 -4.22
CA GLY A 19 17.81 -12.31 -3.69
C GLY A 19 16.92 -11.84 -2.53
N VAL A 20 16.66 -12.76 -1.60
CA VAL A 20 15.86 -12.51 -0.41
C VAL A 20 16.73 -11.81 0.65
N ALA A 21 16.26 -10.68 1.19
CA ALA A 21 16.91 -9.99 2.30
C ALA A 21 15.88 -9.81 3.42
N SER A 22 16.26 -10.01 4.69
CA SER A 22 15.31 -9.89 5.80
C SER A 22 15.89 -9.19 7.01
N SER A 23 15.04 -8.47 7.75
CA SER A 23 15.41 -7.82 9.01
C SER A 23 14.27 -7.85 10.01
N VAL A 24 14.59 -8.11 11.28
CA VAL A 24 13.56 -8.37 12.31
C VAL A 24 13.63 -7.40 13.50
N ARG A 25 14.81 -6.82 13.80
CA ARG A 25 15.02 -5.98 15.00
C ARG A 25 15.84 -4.72 14.71
N SER A 26 15.90 -4.29 13.46
CA SER A 26 16.56 -3.05 13.09
C SER A 26 15.56 -1.91 13.14
N SER A 27 15.95 -0.74 13.63
CA SER A 27 15.03 0.40 13.74
C SER A 27 14.56 0.87 12.35
N ALA A 28 15.48 0.96 11.38
CA ALA A 28 15.20 1.41 10.02
C ALA A 28 16.15 0.76 8.98
N PRO A 29 15.95 -0.52 8.62
CA PRO A 29 16.75 -1.17 7.58
C PRO A 29 16.45 -0.58 6.20
N VAL A 30 17.49 -0.43 5.38
CA VAL A 30 17.39 0.01 3.98
C VAL A 30 17.71 -1.17 3.07
N PHE A 31 16.83 -1.48 2.12
CA PHE A 31 17.04 -2.52 1.13
C PHE A 31 17.09 -1.93 -0.28
N SER A 32 18.12 -2.32 -1.04
CA SER A 32 18.20 -2.14 -2.49
C SER A 32 18.39 -3.50 -3.12
N SER A 33 17.34 -4.06 -3.72
CA SER A 33 17.35 -5.45 -4.18
C SER A 33 16.58 -5.64 -5.46
N SER A 34 16.95 -6.63 -6.28
CA SER A 34 16.08 -7.09 -7.36
C SER A 34 15.08 -8.17 -6.91
N GLY A 35 15.17 -8.62 -5.65
CA GLY A 35 14.43 -9.71 -5.07
C GLY A 35 13.35 -9.28 -4.06
N VAL A 36 13.16 -10.04 -3.00
CA VAL A 36 11.99 -9.92 -2.11
C VAL A 36 12.42 -9.52 -0.70
N PRO A 37 12.66 -8.21 -0.43
CA PRO A 37 13.03 -7.77 0.90
C PRO A 37 11.83 -7.90 1.86
N SER A 38 12.09 -8.39 3.07
CA SER A 38 11.07 -8.56 4.10
C SER A 38 11.52 -7.95 5.43
N SER A 39 10.63 -7.26 6.13
CA SER A 39 10.95 -6.74 7.47
C SER A 39 9.82 -6.87 8.48
N ALA A 40 10.21 -7.12 9.74
CA ALA A 40 9.31 -7.14 10.87
C ALA A 40 9.78 -6.13 11.93
N TYR A 41 8.85 -5.51 12.65
CA TYR A 41 9.13 -4.63 13.80
C TYR A 41 10.07 -3.43 13.52
N SER A 42 10.08 -2.92 12.29
CA SER A 42 11.03 -1.88 11.83
C SER A 42 10.31 -0.73 11.11
N ALA A 43 11.02 0.30 10.64
CA ALA A 43 10.52 1.22 9.60
C ALA A 43 11.38 1.06 8.33
N PRO A 44 11.20 -0.04 7.57
CA PRO A 44 12.07 -0.33 6.44
C PRO A 44 11.87 0.67 5.29
N ALA A 45 12.95 1.03 4.62
CA ALA A 45 12.91 1.62 3.29
C ALA A 45 13.38 0.57 2.28
N ALA A 46 12.56 0.17 1.32
CA ALA A 46 12.97 -0.79 0.30
C ALA A 46 12.73 -0.27 -1.12
N SER A 47 13.77 -0.33 -1.94
CA SER A 47 13.70 -0.20 -3.40
C SER A 47 13.89 -1.58 -4.01
N SER A 48 12.88 -2.10 -4.71
CA SER A 48 12.99 -3.42 -5.33
C SER A 48 12.16 -3.65 -6.60
N SER A 49 12.74 -4.30 -7.60
CA SER A 49 11.97 -4.82 -8.74
C SER A 49 11.04 -5.99 -8.36
N GLY A 50 11.27 -6.63 -7.22
CA GLY A 50 10.46 -7.74 -6.69
C GLY A 50 9.37 -7.27 -5.73
N VAL A 51 9.00 -8.13 -4.77
CA VAL A 51 7.85 -7.91 -3.86
C VAL A 51 8.29 -7.54 -2.45
N PRO A 52 8.50 -6.25 -2.12
CA PRO A 52 8.83 -5.86 -0.76
C PRO A 52 7.64 -6.11 0.18
N SER A 53 7.90 -6.69 1.35
CA SER A 53 6.87 -6.98 2.34
C SER A 53 7.26 -6.53 3.74
N SER A 54 6.28 -6.10 4.52
CA SER A 54 6.49 -5.73 5.92
C SER A 54 5.30 -6.13 6.79
N ALA A 55 5.57 -6.61 8.01
CA ALA A 55 4.54 -7.23 8.84
C ALA A 55 4.11 -6.45 10.09
N ARG A 56 5.01 -5.85 10.87
CA ARG A 56 4.67 -5.15 12.13
C ARG A 56 5.46 -3.86 12.25
N SER A 57 5.51 -3.12 11.15
CA SER A 57 6.37 -1.96 10.98
C SER A 57 5.59 -0.68 11.18
N SER A 58 6.21 0.36 11.73
CA SER A 58 5.52 1.60 12.10
C SER A 58 5.16 2.46 10.88
N ALA A 59 6.06 2.51 9.89
CA ALA A 59 5.89 3.31 8.67
C ALA A 59 6.86 2.81 7.58
N PRO A 60 6.61 1.63 6.98
CA PRO A 60 7.46 1.14 5.89
C PRO A 60 7.29 2.01 4.65
N VAL A 61 8.39 2.26 3.94
CA VAL A 61 8.42 2.97 2.66
C VAL A 61 8.89 2.03 1.56
N PHE A 62 8.10 1.87 0.52
CA PHE A 62 8.37 0.97 -0.59
C PHE A 62 8.38 1.68 -1.93
N SER A 63 9.42 1.44 -2.71
CA SER A 63 9.47 1.74 -4.14
C SER A 63 9.66 0.42 -4.87
N SER A 64 8.69 0.00 -5.69
CA SER A 64 8.78 -1.31 -6.33
C SER A 64 8.16 -1.38 -7.71
N SER A 65 8.79 -2.11 -8.62
CA SER A 65 8.16 -2.40 -9.91
C SER A 65 7.08 -3.50 -9.84
N GLY A 66 7.02 -4.23 -8.71
CA GLY A 66 6.13 -5.36 -8.45
C GLY A 66 5.12 -5.08 -7.34
N VAL A 67 4.74 -6.12 -6.61
CA VAL A 67 3.72 -6.06 -5.54
C VAL A 67 4.36 -5.63 -4.22
N ALA A 68 3.97 -4.49 -3.65
CA ALA A 68 4.36 -4.12 -2.29
C ALA A 68 3.25 -4.53 -1.31
N SER A 69 3.60 -5.19 -0.20
CA SER A 69 2.62 -5.59 0.81
C SER A 69 3.00 -5.12 2.21
N SER A 70 2.03 -4.59 2.94
CA SER A 70 2.21 -4.22 4.34
C SER A 70 1.07 -4.72 5.21
N ALA A 71 1.43 -5.35 6.31
CA ALA A 71 0.54 -5.51 7.44
C ALA A 71 0.97 -4.49 8.51
N TYR A 72 -0.02 -3.81 9.10
CA TYR A 72 0.10 -2.90 10.23
C TYR A 72 0.67 -1.50 9.89
N SER A 73 0.14 -0.50 10.60
CA SER A 73 0.55 0.93 10.61
C SER A 73 0.29 1.72 9.31
N ALA A 74 1.09 2.75 9.00
CA ALA A 74 0.88 3.69 7.89
C ALA A 74 1.94 3.51 6.78
N PRO A 75 1.83 2.47 5.93
CA PRO A 75 2.79 2.25 4.86
C PRO A 75 2.68 3.31 3.75
N ALA A 76 3.81 3.71 3.18
CA ALA A 76 3.85 4.48 1.94
C ALA A 76 4.44 3.59 0.83
N ALA A 77 3.71 3.37 -0.27
CA ALA A 77 4.24 2.62 -1.40
C ALA A 77 4.04 3.34 -2.73
N SER A 78 5.10 3.40 -3.51
CA SER A 78 5.09 3.78 -4.92
C SER A 78 5.40 2.55 -5.75
N SER A 79 4.51 2.17 -6.68
CA SER A 79 4.71 0.95 -7.46
C SER A 79 4.06 0.95 -8.83
N SER A 80 4.73 0.39 -9.84
CA SER A 80 4.06 0.10 -11.13
C SER A 80 3.11 -1.10 -11.04
N GLY A 81 3.21 -1.91 -9.98
CA GLY A 81 2.37 -3.07 -9.69
C GLY A 81 1.24 -2.75 -8.71
N VAL A 82 0.89 -3.70 -7.84
CA VAL A 82 -0.35 -3.66 -7.03
C VAL A 82 -0.05 -3.54 -5.53
N PRO A 83 0.20 -2.34 -4.98
CA PRO A 83 0.50 -2.22 -3.57
C PRO A 83 -0.75 -2.52 -2.73
N SER A 84 -0.58 -3.26 -1.64
CA SER A 84 -1.68 -3.70 -0.78
C SER A 84 -1.37 -3.54 0.70
N SER A 85 -2.41 -3.17 1.47
CA SER A 85 -2.35 -3.21 2.93
C SER A 85 -3.48 -4.02 3.56
N GLY A 86 -3.14 -4.77 4.61
CA GLY A 86 -4.10 -5.59 5.36
C GLY A 86 -4.85 -4.80 6.43
N ARG A 87 -4.18 -4.55 7.56
CA ARG A 87 -4.65 -3.68 8.65
C ARG A 87 -3.71 -2.48 8.71
N SER A 88 -4.19 -1.27 8.55
CA SER A 88 -3.36 -0.07 8.57
C SER A 88 -4.09 1.09 9.23
N SER A 89 -3.39 2.15 9.61
CA SER A 89 -4.03 3.40 10.02
C SER A 89 -4.28 4.26 8.77
N ALA A 90 -3.21 4.69 8.12
CA ALA A 90 -3.27 5.60 6.98
C ALA A 90 -2.26 5.19 5.89
N PRO A 91 -2.50 4.10 5.14
CA PRO A 91 -1.65 3.71 4.03
C PRO A 91 -1.78 4.73 2.90
N VAL A 92 -0.65 5.05 2.26
CA VAL A 92 -0.59 5.94 1.10
C VAL A 92 -0.01 5.16 -0.07
N PHE A 93 -0.77 5.05 -1.15
CA PHE A 93 -0.38 4.31 -2.34
C PHE A 93 -0.39 5.18 -3.59
N SER A 94 0.73 5.18 -4.30
CA SER A 94 0.86 5.69 -5.65
C SER A 94 1.15 4.53 -6.59
N SER A 95 0.30 4.26 -7.58
CA SER A 95 0.50 3.10 -8.43
C SER A 95 -0.12 3.17 -9.81
N SER A 96 0.59 2.67 -10.83
CA SER A 96 0.02 2.48 -12.17
C SER A 96 -0.97 1.30 -12.23
N GLY A 97 -0.91 0.38 -11.26
CA GLY A 97 -1.77 -0.79 -11.14
C GLY A 97 -2.98 -0.57 -10.23
N VAL A 98 -3.46 -1.64 -9.59
CA VAL A 98 -4.66 -1.66 -8.73
C VAL A 98 -4.30 -1.71 -7.24
N PRO A 99 -4.12 -0.57 -6.56
CA PRO A 99 -3.79 -0.59 -5.14
C PRO A 99 -5.02 -0.95 -4.29
N SER A 100 -4.80 -1.64 -3.16
CA SER A 100 -5.90 -2.09 -2.29
C SER A 100 -5.61 -1.94 -0.80
N SER A 101 -6.65 -1.66 0.00
CA SER A 101 -6.56 -1.67 1.46
C SER A 101 -7.74 -2.41 2.09
N GLY A 102 -7.45 -3.36 2.97
CA GLY A 102 -8.45 -4.17 3.68
C GLY A 102 -9.16 -3.39 4.79
N ARG A 103 -8.48 -3.18 5.92
CA ARG A 103 -8.97 -2.46 7.10
C ARG A 103 -8.08 -1.26 7.37
N SER A 104 -8.61 -0.06 7.22
CA SER A 104 -7.85 1.17 7.43
C SER A 104 -8.70 2.24 8.13
N SER A 105 -8.12 3.30 8.68
CA SER A 105 -8.92 4.49 8.98
C SER A 105 -9.04 5.34 7.71
N VAL A 106 -7.91 5.86 7.22
CA VAL A 106 -7.89 6.85 6.13
C VAL A 106 -6.87 6.50 5.05
N PRO A 107 -7.12 5.46 4.25
CA PRO A 107 -6.22 5.10 3.15
C PRO A 107 -6.31 6.13 2.02
N VAL A 108 -5.17 6.46 1.42
CA VAL A 108 -5.09 7.39 0.29
C VAL A 108 -4.52 6.66 -0.92
N PHE A 109 -5.20 6.76 -2.04
CA PHE A 109 -4.83 6.13 -3.30
C PHE A 109 -4.71 7.14 -4.43
N SER A 110 -3.56 7.14 -5.10
CA SER A 110 -3.35 7.78 -6.40
C SER A 110 -3.00 6.68 -7.41
N SER A 111 -3.84 6.49 -8.45
CA SER A 111 -3.64 5.36 -9.34
C SER A 111 -4.20 5.51 -10.74
N SER A 112 -3.46 5.05 -11.75
CA SER A 112 -4.01 4.94 -13.11
C SER A 112 -4.99 3.77 -13.27
N GLY A 113 -4.94 2.78 -12.37
CA GLY A 113 -5.82 1.62 -12.33
C GLY A 113 -7.05 1.82 -11.45
N VAL A 114 -7.60 0.71 -10.95
CA VAL A 114 -8.86 0.60 -10.20
C VAL A 114 -8.55 0.40 -8.71
N PRO A 115 -8.42 1.46 -7.90
CA PRO A 115 -8.12 1.30 -6.48
C PRO A 115 -9.33 0.78 -5.70
N SER A 116 -9.08 0.02 -4.61
CA SER A 116 -10.17 -0.53 -3.80
C SER A 116 -9.94 -0.43 -2.28
N SER A 117 -11.02 -0.22 -1.52
CA SER A 117 -11.00 -0.29 -0.06
C SER A 117 -12.24 -0.96 0.55
N VAL A 118 -12.07 -1.84 1.54
CA VAL A 118 -13.18 -2.71 2.02
C VAL A 118 -13.77 -2.30 3.36
N ARG A 119 -12.95 -1.87 4.33
CA ARG A 119 -13.39 -1.49 5.68
C ARG A 119 -12.58 -0.30 6.15
N SER A 120 -12.87 0.85 5.57
CA SER A 120 -12.19 2.11 5.89
C SER A 120 -13.17 3.14 6.40
N SER A 121 -12.76 4.02 7.31
CA SER A 121 -13.67 5.09 7.73
C SER A 121 -13.86 6.12 6.60
N ALA A 122 -12.76 6.58 6.00
CA ALA A 122 -12.79 7.58 4.94
C ALA A 122 -11.65 7.37 3.92
N PRO A 123 -11.80 6.43 2.97
CA PRO A 123 -10.82 6.25 1.90
C PRO A 123 -10.87 7.41 0.90
N VAL A 124 -9.70 7.88 0.47
CA VAL A 124 -9.55 8.92 -0.55
C VAL A 124 -8.96 8.32 -1.82
N PHE A 125 -9.63 8.54 -2.95
CA PHE A 125 -9.21 8.04 -4.25
C PHE A 125 -9.00 9.19 -5.24
N SER A 126 -7.87 9.17 -5.92
CA SER A 126 -7.60 9.92 -7.15
C SER A 126 -7.17 8.93 -8.22
N SER A 127 -8.02 8.69 -9.22
CA SER A 127 -7.75 7.59 -10.15
C SER A 127 -8.29 7.80 -11.57
N SER A 128 -7.56 7.31 -12.57
CA SER A 128 -8.08 7.27 -13.95
C SER A 128 -9.05 6.11 -14.18
N GLY A 129 -9.00 5.06 -13.36
CA GLY A 129 -9.90 3.90 -13.38
C GLY A 129 -11.08 4.05 -12.42
N VAL A 130 -11.84 2.98 -12.21
CA VAL A 130 -13.08 2.98 -11.40
C VAL A 130 -12.77 2.69 -9.93
N PRO A 131 -12.75 3.66 -9.00
CA PRO A 131 -12.50 3.36 -7.60
C PRO A 131 -13.70 2.62 -6.99
N SER A 132 -13.43 1.62 -6.15
CA SER A 132 -14.46 0.85 -5.46
C SER A 132 -14.27 0.85 -3.95
N SER A 133 -15.35 1.07 -3.20
CA SER A 133 -15.32 0.96 -1.75
C SER A 133 -16.50 0.19 -1.16
N ALA A 134 -16.27 -0.49 -0.04
CA ALA A 134 -17.34 -1.09 0.78
C ALA A 134 -17.20 -0.60 2.22
N TYR A 135 -18.30 -0.58 2.98
CA TYR A 135 -18.32 -0.26 4.42
C TYR A 135 -17.50 0.99 4.79
N SER A 136 -17.64 2.07 4.00
CA SER A 136 -16.77 3.25 4.08
C SER A 136 -17.52 4.53 3.68
N ALA A 137 -17.00 5.72 4.01
CA ALA A 137 -17.43 7.00 3.44
C ALA A 137 -16.35 7.54 2.48
N PRO A 138 -16.31 7.06 1.21
CA PRO A 138 -15.23 7.41 0.28
C PRO A 138 -15.33 8.86 -0.18
N VAL A 139 -14.17 9.46 -0.43
CA VAL A 139 -14.04 10.63 -1.30
C VAL A 139 -13.30 10.17 -2.56
N ALA A 140 -13.92 10.24 -3.73
CA ALA A 140 -13.28 9.80 -4.97
C ALA A 140 -13.35 10.86 -6.07
N SER A 141 -12.20 11.12 -6.69
CA SER A 141 -12.07 11.83 -7.96
C SER A 141 -11.58 10.84 -9.01
N SER A 142 -12.36 10.64 -10.09
CA SER A 142 -11.99 9.68 -11.11
C SER A 142 -12.58 9.95 -12.50
N SER A 143 -11.89 9.51 -13.55
CA SER A 143 -12.43 9.51 -14.91
C SER A 143 -13.48 8.41 -15.15
N GLY A 144 -13.44 7.33 -14.36
CA GLY A 144 -14.39 6.22 -14.40
C GLY A 144 -15.53 6.39 -13.39
N VAL A 145 -16.58 5.59 -13.52
CA VAL A 145 -17.75 5.61 -12.61
C VAL A 145 -17.38 5.02 -11.24
N PRO A 146 -17.28 5.80 -10.16
CA PRO A 146 -16.95 5.26 -8.85
C PRO A 146 -18.12 4.44 -8.28
N SER A 147 -17.79 3.40 -7.51
CA SER A 147 -18.78 2.52 -6.87
C SER A 147 -18.57 2.45 -5.36
N SER A 148 -19.66 2.63 -4.60
CA SER A 148 -19.70 2.33 -3.16
C SER A 148 -20.79 1.32 -2.83
N GLY A 149 -20.44 0.30 -2.05
CA GLY A 149 -21.39 -0.56 -1.36
C GLY A 149 -22.02 0.17 -0.17
N ARG A 150 -22.24 -0.55 0.95
CA ARG A 150 -22.74 0.04 2.21
C ARG A 150 -21.86 1.23 2.63
N SER A 151 -22.36 2.44 2.43
CA SER A 151 -21.64 3.69 2.67
C SER A 151 -22.55 4.67 3.38
N SER A 152 -22.03 5.35 4.39
CA SER A 152 -22.79 6.34 5.14
C SER A 152 -22.90 7.69 4.41
N ALA A 153 -21.88 8.08 3.63
CA ALA A 153 -21.85 9.35 2.89
C ALA A 153 -20.72 9.38 1.85
N PRO A 154 -20.90 8.78 0.65
CA PRO A 154 -19.89 8.86 -0.40
C PRO A 154 -19.90 10.23 -1.08
N VAL A 155 -18.71 10.77 -1.37
CA VAL A 155 -18.52 12.00 -2.16
C VAL A 155 -17.77 11.65 -3.43
N PHE A 156 -18.38 11.91 -4.58
CA PHE A 156 -17.83 11.53 -5.88
C PHE A 156 -17.74 12.73 -6.83
N SER A 157 -16.60 12.84 -7.50
CA SER A 157 -16.37 13.72 -8.64
C SER A 157 -15.90 12.86 -9.80
N SER A 158 -16.75 12.61 -10.79
CA SER A 158 -16.42 11.80 -11.94
C SER A 158 -17.10 12.28 -13.22
N SER A 159 -16.50 11.94 -14.36
CA SER A 159 -17.09 12.11 -15.69
C SER A 159 -18.28 11.17 -15.94
N GLY A 160 -18.43 10.11 -15.12
CA GLY A 160 -19.55 9.17 -15.19
C GLY A 160 -20.51 9.26 -14.00
N VAL A 161 -21.73 8.71 -14.15
CA VAL A 161 -22.76 8.72 -13.10
C VAL A 161 -22.38 7.71 -12.00
N PRO A 162 -22.15 8.13 -10.75
CA PRO A 162 -21.75 7.24 -9.66
C PRO A 162 -22.84 6.23 -9.27
N SER A 163 -22.44 5.06 -8.76
CA SER A 163 -23.35 4.06 -8.20
C SER A 163 -23.10 3.87 -6.71
N SER A 164 -24.14 4.05 -5.88
CA SER A 164 -24.10 3.83 -4.44
C SER A 164 -25.26 2.95 -3.99
N ALA A 165 -24.96 1.85 -3.31
CA ALA A 165 -25.96 1.04 -2.62
C ALA A 165 -26.16 1.56 -1.20
N TYR A 166 -27.20 2.40 -1.00
CA TYR A 166 -27.62 2.83 0.33
C TYR A 166 -28.29 1.66 1.07
N SER A 167 -27.85 1.37 2.30
CA SER A 167 -28.53 0.52 3.28
C SER A 167 -28.11 0.88 4.69
#